data_AF-A0A8J2LLC8-F1
#
_entry.id   AF-A0A8J2LLC8-F1
#
_cell.length_a   1.000
_cell.length_b   1.000
_cell.length_c   1.000
_cell.angle_alpha   90.00
_cell.angle_beta   90.00
_cell.angle_gamma   90.00
#
_symmetry.space_group_name_H-M   'P 1'
#
loop_
_entity.id
_entity.type
_entity.pdbx_description
1 polymer ?
#
loop_
_entity_poly.entity_id
_entity_poly.type
_entity_poly.pdbx_seq_one_letter_code
_entity_poly.pdbx_strand_id
1 'polypeptide(L)'
;MKAVAVLLAIVAAANAGLVAGPAVLSAPTIISRAPAFDSAVIKSDRLGGNFAYSVAESHAYAAHTPVVQQIASPVAVSYSAGPVAYSAGPVAYSAGLPLAYSAGHLGYSAGLPLGLGYGLGHSVVKVA
;
A
#
# COMPACT_ATOMS: atom_id res chain seq x y z
N MET A 1 19.39 -35.23 -42.68
CA MET A 1 19.92 -34.36 -41.60
C MET A 1 19.00 -33.17 -41.29
N LYS A 2 18.56 -32.38 -42.27
CA LYS A 2 17.66 -31.23 -42.05
C LYS A 2 16.31 -31.58 -41.39
N ALA A 3 15.66 -32.66 -41.83
CA ALA A 3 14.38 -33.09 -41.27
C ALA A 3 14.47 -33.48 -39.77
N VAL A 4 15.58 -34.09 -39.36
CA VAL A 4 15.81 -34.48 -37.96
C VAL A 4 16.01 -33.25 -37.07
N ALA A 5 16.73 -32.24 -37.56
CA ALA A 5 16.91 -30.97 -36.83
C ALA A 5 15.59 -30.21 -36.63
N VAL A 6 14.71 -30.22 -37.64
CA VAL A 6 13.38 -29.61 -37.54
C VAL A 6 12.51 -30.34 -36.51
N LEU A 7 12.55 -31.67 -36.49
CA LEU A 7 11.78 -32.47 -35.54
C LEU A 7 12.26 -32.24 -34.09
N LEU A 8 13.58 -32.16 -33.88
CA LEU A 8 14.16 -31.83 -32.58
C LEU A 8 13.80 -30.41 -32.10
N ALA A 9 13.76 -29.43 -33.00
CA ALA A 9 13.36 -28.06 -32.67
C ALA A 9 11.89 -27.96 -32.24
N ILE A 10 11.00 -28.71 -32.89
CA ILE A 10 9.58 -28.79 -32.53
C ILE A 10 9.40 -29.43 -31.15
N VAL A 11 10.12 -30.51 -30.87
CA VAL A 11 10.10 -31.18 -29.56
C VAL A 11 10.62 -30.24 -28.45
N ALA A 12 11.69 -29.49 -28.70
CA ALA A 12 12.21 -28.53 -27.73
C ALA A 12 11.21 -27.38 -27.44
N ALA A 13 10.56 -26.84 -28.48
CA ALA A 13 9.55 -25.80 -28.32
C ALA A 13 8.29 -26.29 -27.58
N ALA A 14 7.87 -27.54 -27.82
CA ALA A 14 6.76 -28.15 -27.11
C ALA A 14 7.05 -28.36 -25.61
N ASN A 15 8.31 -28.69 -25.27
CA ASN A 15 8.72 -28.92 -23.89
C ASN A 15 8.99 -27.63 -23.10
N ALA A 16 9.24 -26.50 -23.77
CA ALA A 16 9.45 -25.20 -23.11
C ALA A 16 8.21 -24.69 -22.35
N GLY A 17 7.02 -25.17 -22.72
CA GLY A 17 5.76 -24.87 -22.02
C GLY A 17 5.55 -25.64 -20.71
N LEU A 18 6.28 -26.73 -20.46
CA LEU A 18 6.14 -27.52 -19.22
C LEU A 18 6.91 -26.93 -18.03
N VAL A 19 7.90 -26.08 -18.26
CA VAL A 19 8.81 -25.59 -17.19
C VAL A 19 8.49 -24.16 -16.73
N ALA A 20 7.61 -23.44 -17.43
CA ALA A 20 7.33 -22.02 -17.17
C ALA A 20 5.86 -21.66 -16.91
N GLY A 21 5.00 -22.65 -16.61
CA GLY A 21 3.78 -22.35 -15.87
C GLY A 21 4.14 -22.07 -14.40
N PRO A 22 3.41 -21.23 -13.66
CA PRO A 22 3.53 -21.28 -12.21
C PRO A 22 3.21 -22.73 -11.85
N ALA A 23 4.22 -23.48 -11.43
CA ALA A 23 3.98 -24.66 -10.65
C ALA A 23 3.03 -24.16 -9.57
N VAL A 24 1.77 -24.62 -9.61
CA VAL A 24 0.95 -24.60 -8.42
C VAL A 24 1.83 -25.36 -7.45
N LEU A 25 2.55 -24.61 -6.61
CA LEU A 25 3.40 -25.12 -5.56
C LEU A 25 2.40 -25.75 -4.61
N SER A 26 1.95 -26.97 -4.94
CA SER A 26 1.23 -27.83 -4.03
C SER A 26 2.14 -27.90 -2.83
N ALA A 27 1.79 -27.15 -1.80
CA ALA A 27 2.64 -27.05 -0.64
C ALA A 27 2.80 -28.47 -0.10
N PRO A 28 4.00 -28.83 0.37
CA PRO A 28 4.25 -30.17 0.84
C PRO A 28 3.22 -30.54 1.91
N THR A 29 2.69 -31.76 1.85
CA THR A 29 1.87 -32.30 2.93
C THR A 29 2.73 -32.37 4.19
N ILE A 30 2.38 -31.59 5.21
CA ILE A 30 3.06 -31.60 6.50
C ILE A 30 2.27 -32.51 7.43
N ILE A 31 2.95 -33.46 8.05
CA ILE A 31 2.35 -34.28 9.10
C ILE A 31 2.75 -33.67 10.44
N SER A 32 1.78 -33.31 11.26
CA SER A 32 1.99 -32.73 12.59
C SER A 32 1.27 -33.53 13.67
N ARG A 33 1.71 -33.38 14.92
CA ARG A 33 1.01 -33.97 16.06
C ARG A 33 -0.38 -33.35 16.19
N ALA A 34 -1.37 -34.18 16.47
CA ALA A 34 -2.74 -33.73 16.68
C ALA A 34 -3.23 -34.13 18.09
N PRO A 35 -2.73 -33.48 19.17
CA PRO A 35 -3.03 -33.86 20.56
C PRO A 35 -4.52 -33.87 20.90
N ALA A 36 -5.32 -33.07 20.20
CA ALA A 36 -6.78 -33.04 20.38
C ALA A 36 -7.47 -34.39 20.06
N PHE A 37 -6.80 -35.27 19.31
CA PHE A 37 -7.28 -36.61 18.98
C PHE A 37 -6.43 -37.72 19.62
N ASP A 38 -5.45 -37.37 20.48
CA ASP A 38 -4.71 -38.36 21.25
C ASP A 38 -5.69 -39.05 22.22
N SER A 39 -5.51 -40.35 22.42
CA SER A 39 -6.33 -41.12 23.36
C SER A 39 -5.46 -41.99 24.24
N ALA A 40 -5.89 -42.17 25.47
CA ALA A 40 -5.24 -43.07 26.42
C ALA A 40 -6.31 -43.86 27.16
N VAL A 41 -6.04 -45.15 27.38
CA VAL A 41 -6.84 -46.01 28.22
C VAL A 41 -6.03 -46.40 29.43
N ILE A 42 -6.54 -46.06 30.61
CA ILE A 42 -5.97 -46.43 31.90
C ILE A 42 -6.85 -47.52 32.50
N LYS A 43 -6.27 -48.66 32.85
CA LYS A 43 -6.96 -49.73 33.54
C LYS A 43 -6.33 -49.97 34.90
N SER A 44 -7.19 -50.23 35.87
CA SER A 44 -6.80 -50.66 37.21
C SER A 44 -7.42 -52.01 37.51
N ASP A 45 -6.61 -52.96 37.93
CA ASP A 45 -7.02 -54.30 38.32
C ASP A 45 -6.51 -54.62 39.73
N ARG A 46 -7.06 -55.67 40.36
CA ARG A 46 -6.50 -56.24 41.59
C ARG A 46 -5.87 -57.58 41.27
N LEU A 47 -4.55 -57.66 41.37
CA LEU A 47 -3.80 -58.88 41.11
C LEU A 47 -3.18 -59.37 42.42
N GLY A 48 -3.60 -60.54 42.91
CA GLY A 48 -3.03 -61.15 44.11
C GLY A 48 -3.15 -60.35 45.42
N GLY A 49 -4.12 -59.42 45.51
CA GLY A 49 -4.31 -58.54 46.67
C GLY A 49 -3.74 -57.12 46.51
N ASN A 50 -2.90 -56.88 45.49
CA ASN A 50 -2.33 -55.57 45.18
C ASN A 50 -3.10 -54.87 44.04
N PHE A 51 -3.02 -53.53 43.98
CA PHE A 51 -3.50 -52.76 42.83
C PHE A 51 -2.46 -52.83 41.71
N ALA A 52 -2.90 -53.22 40.51
CA ALA A 52 -2.12 -53.22 39.29
C ALA A 52 -2.71 -52.19 38.32
N TYR A 53 -1.86 -51.45 37.62
CA TYR A 53 -2.27 -50.44 36.66
C TYR A 53 -1.63 -50.73 35.30
N SER A 54 -2.37 -50.50 34.23
CA SER A 54 -1.84 -50.51 32.86
C SER A 54 -2.33 -49.30 32.09
N VAL A 55 -1.48 -48.82 31.18
CA VAL A 55 -1.76 -47.66 30.32
C VAL A 55 -1.48 -48.07 28.89
N ALA A 56 -2.43 -47.78 28.00
CA ALA A 56 -2.27 -47.88 26.56
C ALA A 56 -2.51 -46.50 25.94
N GLU A 57 -1.48 -45.94 25.31
CA GLU A 57 -1.53 -44.62 24.67
C GLU A 57 -1.60 -44.78 23.14
N SER A 58 -2.40 -43.92 22.52
CA SER A 58 -2.54 -43.81 21.06
C SER A 58 -2.37 -42.35 20.65
N HIS A 59 -1.27 -42.09 19.96
CA HIS A 59 -0.90 -40.76 19.49
C HIS A 59 -1.45 -40.51 18.08
N ALA A 60 -2.10 -39.38 17.90
CA ALA A 60 -2.70 -38.96 16.65
C ALA A 60 -1.80 -37.98 15.90
N TYR A 61 -1.88 -38.09 14.58
CA TYR A 61 -1.17 -37.24 13.63
C TYR A 61 -2.15 -36.77 12.55
N ALA A 62 -2.03 -35.51 12.16
CA ALA A 62 -2.85 -34.91 11.12
C ALA A 62 -1.98 -34.50 9.93
N ALA A 63 -2.49 -34.73 8.73
CA ALA A 63 -1.89 -34.27 7.50
C ALA A 63 -2.47 -32.89 7.12
N HIS A 64 -1.59 -31.95 6.80
CA HIS A 64 -1.94 -30.60 6.40
C HIS A 64 -1.40 -30.33 5.01
N THR A 65 -2.28 -29.95 4.08
CA THR A 65 -1.93 -29.52 2.71
C THR A 65 -2.27 -28.04 2.56
N PRO A 66 -1.36 -27.12 2.96
CA PRO A 66 -1.65 -25.70 2.83
C PRO A 66 -1.70 -25.28 1.37
N VAL A 67 -2.52 -24.28 1.06
CA VAL A 67 -2.51 -23.64 -0.26
C VAL A 67 -1.62 -22.41 -0.16
N VAL A 68 -0.51 -22.39 -0.91
CA VAL A 68 0.39 -21.23 -0.98
C VAL A 68 0.03 -20.42 -2.21
N GLN A 69 -0.59 -19.26 -1.99
CA GLN A 69 -0.93 -18.31 -3.06
C GLN A 69 -0.08 -17.05 -2.93
N GLN A 70 0.56 -16.64 -4.03
CA GLN A 70 1.19 -15.33 -4.11
C GLN A 70 0.17 -14.32 -4.62
N ILE A 71 -0.08 -13.27 -3.83
CA ILE A 71 -0.96 -12.16 -4.20
C ILE A 71 -0.09 -10.91 -4.33
N ALA A 72 0.03 -10.37 -5.55
CA ALA A 72 0.64 -9.08 -5.77
C ALA A 72 -0.35 -7.97 -5.38
N SER A 73 -0.04 -7.21 -4.33
CA SER A 73 -0.81 -6.02 -3.97
C SER A 73 -0.15 -4.79 -4.61
N PRO A 74 -0.84 -4.06 -5.50
CA PRO A 74 -0.28 -2.85 -6.08
C PRO A 74 -0.22 -1.74 -5.02
N VAL A 75 0.98 -1.20 -4.79
CA VAL A 75 1.20 0.02 -4.01
C VAL A 75 1.62 1.11 -4.99
N ALA A 76 0.74 2.07 -5.26
CA ALA A 76 1.07 3.28 -6.02
C ALA A 76 0.58 4.51 -5.24
N VAL A 77 1.47 5.48 -5.06
CA VAL A 77 1.15 6.82 -4.53
C VAL A 77 1.50 7.83 -5.63
N SER A 78 0.52 8.63 -6.04
CA SER A 78 0.70 9.72 -6.99
C SER A 78 0.54 11.06 -6.25
N TYR A 79 1.57 11.90 -6.30
CA TYR A 79 1.52 13.27 -5.79
C TYR A 79 1.38 14.24 -6.96
N SER A 80 0.42 15.15 -6.90
CA SER A 80 0.31 16.29 -7.82
C SER A 80 0.48 17.59 -7.05
N ALA A 81 1.52 18.36 -7.37
CA ALA A 81 1.66 19.72 -6.85
C ALA A 81 0.69 20.65 -7.60
N GLY A 82 -0.32 21.15 -6.90
CA GLY A 82 -1.18 22.23 -7.39
C GLY A 82 -0.62 23.60 -6.97
N PRO A 83 -0.84 24.67 -7.75
CA PRO A 83 -0.49 26.01 -7.33
C PRO A 83 -1.25 26.37 -6.04
N VAL A 84 -0.51 26.82 -5.03
CA VAL A 84 -1.07 27.32 -3.77
C VAL A 84 -1.42 28.80 -3.96
N ALA A 85 -2.71 29.13 -3.94
CA ALA A 85 -3.17 30.52 -3.95
C ALA A 85 -3.07 31.11 -2.54
N TYR A 86 -2.29 32.17 -2.38
CA TYR A 86 -2.27 32.99 -1.18
C TYR A 86 -3.11 34.26 -1.40
N SER A 87 -4.02 34.55 -0.48
CA SER A 87 -4.72 35.83 -0.47
C SER A 87 -3.85 36.87 0.21
N ALA A 88 -3.29 37.81 -0.55
CA ALA A 88 -2.61 38.96 0.00
C ALA A 88 -3.67 39.95 0.53
N GLY A 89 -4.04 39.81 1.80
CA GLY A 89 -4.83 40.82 2.50
C GLY A 89 -4.01 42.07 2.81
N PRO A 90 -4.64 43.23 3.01
CA PRO A 90 -3.94 44.44 3.42
C PRO A 90 -3.23 44.22 4.76
N VAL A 91 -1.90 44.38 4.76
CA VAL A 91 -1.10 44.38 5.98
C VAL A 91 -1.13 45.79 6.56
N ALA A 92 -1.83 45.96 7.69
CA ALA A 92 -1.85 47.23 8.40
C ALA A 92 -0.51 47.42 9.14
N TYR A 93 0.18 48.52 8.85
CA TYR A 93 1.37 48.96 9.58
C TYR A 93 0.99 50.10 10.53
N SER A 94 1.48 50.02 11.77
CA SER A 94 1.35 51.12 12.74
C SER A 94 2.19 52.31 12.27
N ALA A 95 1.58 53.50 12.18
CA ALA A 95 2.28 54.71 11.80
C ALA A 95 3.40 55.03 12.83
N GLY A 96 4.64 55.19 12.36
CA GLY A 96 5.78 55.62 13.18
C GLY A 96 7.02 54.72 13.13
N LEU A 97 6.98 53.57 12.46
CA LEU A 97 8.14 52.70 12.27
C LEU A 97 8.69 52.79 10.83
N PRO A 98 10.02 52.83 10.62
CA PRO A 98 10.59 52.78 9.29
C PRO A 98 10.32 51.41 8.63
N LEU A 99 9.61 51.43 7.49
CA LEU A 99 9.36 50.26 6.66
C LEU A 99 10.53 50.04 5.69
N ALA A 100 11.21 48.90 5.79
CA ALA A 100 12.16 48.45 4.78
C ALA A 100 11.43 47.58 3.75
N TYR A 101 11.46 47.97 2.48
CA TYR A 101 10.97 47.15 1.36
C TYR A 101 12.14 46.43 0.69
N SER A 102 12.00 45.13 0.48
CA SER A 102 12.89 44.37 -0.42
C SER A 102 12.20 44.32 -1.79
N ALA A 103 12.78 44.99 -2.79
CA ALA A 103 12.23 45.03 -4.14
C ALA A 103 12.37 43.65 -4.82
N GLY A 104 11.30 42.85 -4.79
CA GLY A 104 11.11 41.71 -5.69
C GLY A 104 10.30 42.12 -6.91
N HIS A 105 10.63 41.57 -8.09
CA HIS A 105 9.93 41.87 -9.34
C HIS A 105 8.51 41.26 -9.34
N LEU A 106 7.48 42.11 -9.31
CA LEU A 106 6.07 41.73 -9.41
C LEU A 106 5.57 42.00 -10.84
N GLY A 107 5.27 40.95 -11.60
CA GLY A 107 4.66 41.07 -12.92
C GLY A 107 3.14 41.18 -12.80
N TYR A 108 2.55 42.25 -13.34
CA TYR A 108 1.09 42.38 -13.50
C TYR A 108 0.73 42.30 -14.99
N SER A 109 -0.27 41.49 -15.34
CA SER A 109 -0.89 41.47 -16.66
C SER A 109 -2.05 42.47 -16.68
N ALA A 110 -1.86 43.60 -17.37
CA ALA A 110 -2.90 44.62 -17.50
C ALA A 110 -4.00 44.14 -18.46
N GLY A 111 -5.18 43.84 -17.91
CA GLY A 111 -6.40 43.60 -18.67
C GLY A 111 -7.53 44.49 -18.15
N LEU A 112 -8.01 45.38 -19.03
CA LEU A 112 -9.20 46.25 -18.99
C LEU A 112 -9.00 47.73 -18.60
N PRO A 113 -9.43 48.69 -19.45
CA PRO A 113 -9.44 50.11 -19.13
C PRO A 113 -10.72 50.47 -18.36
N LEU A 114 -10.56 51.01 -17.14
CA LEU A 114 -11.66 51.64 -16.40
C LEU A 114 -11.62 53.16 -16.63
N GLY A 115 -12.74 53.67 -17.12
CA GLY A 115 -12.94 55.06 -17.56
C GLY A 115 -13.00 56.10 -16.44
N LEU A 116 -12.85 57.34 -16.90
CA LEU A 116 -12.73 58.64 -16.22
C LEU A 116 -13.83 59.01 -15.22
N GLY A 117 -13.45 59.83 -14.24
CA GLY A 117 -14.34 60.71 -13.48
C GLY A 117 -13.59 61.76 -12.66
N TYR A 118 -13.13 62.84 -13.29
CA TYR A 118 -12.69 64.05 -12.58
C TYR A 118 -13.92 64.92 -12.27
N GLY A 119 -14.23 65.12 -10.99
CA GLY A 119 -15.26 66.04 -10.51
C GLY A 119 -14.67 67.02 -9.49
N LEU A 120 -14.43 68.25 -9.93
CA LEU A 120 -13.86 69.37 -9.18
C LEU A 120 -14.80 69.83 -8.04
N GLY A 121 -14.36 69.72 -6.79
CA GLY A 121 -15.00 70.36 -5.65
C GLY A 121 -14.31 71.69 -5.31
N HIS A 122 -14.74 72.79 -5.93
CA HIS A 122 -14.34 74.14 -5.52
C HIS A 122 -15.35 74.70 -4.51
N SER A 123 -14.92 74.88 -3.25
CA SER A 123 -15.62 75.73 -2.29
C SER A 123 -15.21 77.19 -2.45
N VAL A 124 -16.21 78.07 -2.43
CA VAL A 124 -16.15 79.51 -2.66
C VAL A 124 -15.42 80.22 -1.52
N VAL A 125 -14.48 81.11 -1.84
CA VAL A 125 -14.06 82.21 -0.96
C VAL A 125 -14.31 83.52 -1.69
N LYS A 126 -15.28 84.28 -1.19
CA LYS A 126 -15.54 85.66 -1.61
C LYS A 126 -14.73 86.58 -0.69
N VAL A 127 -13.77 87.31 -1.25
CA VAL A 127 -13.07 88.41 -0.57
C VAL A 127 -13.46 89.70 -1.29
N ALA A 128 -14.03 90.62 -0.51
CA ALA A 128 -14.36 92.04 -0.74
C ALA A 128 -14.61 92.50 -2.19
#